data_AF-A0A9D2BN28-F1
#
_entry.id   AF-A0A9D2BN28-F1
#
_cell.length_a   1.000
_cell.length_b   1.000
_cell.length_c   1.000
_cell.angle_alpha   90.00
_cell.angle_beta   90.00
_cell.angle_gamma   90.00
#
_symmetry.space_group_name_H-M   'P 1'
#
loop_
_entity.id
_entity.type
_entity.pdbx_description
1 polymer ?
#
loop_
_entity_poly.entity_id
_entity_poly.type
_entity_poly.pdbx_seq_one_letter_code
_entity_poly.pdbx_strand_id
1 'polypeptide(L)'
;ERCKPFDDELNKYIELENSLRLEEKRALDELENINIVLLEIKSEIKNNHLPMINESYKDYINDSYQKADEILKFIRHRPIDLNRLSVQVDAARDVIYKLYDNVHNLIVTAEMVEDAIIYGNRYRTSFLEVNTELTKAELLYRNGEYTKALTTAVDIIEKIKPGSYEMLINKNDTKL
;
A
#
# COMPACT_ATOMS: atom_id res chain seq x y z
N GLU A 1 -29.67 51.38 -5.49
CA GLU A 1 -28.67 51.09 -6.55
C GLU A 1 -27.22 51.35 -6.13
N ARG A 2 -26.91 52.35 -5.30
CA ARG A 2 -25.54 52.64 -4.83
C ARG A 2 -24.85 51.56 -3.97
N CYS A 3 -25.59 50.69 -3.28
CA CYS A 3 -25.01 49.61 -2.46
C CYS A 3 -24.74 48.31 -3.22
N LYS A 4 -25.35 48.11 -4.40
CA LYS A 4 -25.19 46.89 -5.22
C LYS A 4 -23.72 46.48 -5.43
N PRO A 5 -22.78 47.38 -5.81
CA PRO A 5 -21.38 46.99 -5.98
C PRO A 5 -20.68 46.58 -4.68
N PHE A 6 -21.08 47.14 -3.53
CA PHE A 6 -20.57 46.72 -2.22
C PHE A 6 -21.14 45.37 -1.80
N ASP A 7 -22.42 45.13 -2.08
CA ASP A 7 -23.08 43.84 -1.84
C ASP A 7 -22.43 42.74 -2.71
N ASP A 8 -22.12 43.03 -3.97
CA ASP A 8 -21.45 42.10 -4.89
C ASP A 8 -20.01 41.78 -4.44
N GLU A 9 -19.25 42.78 -3.96
CA GLU A 9 -17.90 42.58 -3.44
C GLU A 9 -17.89 41.80 -2.13
N LEU A 10 -18.85 42.07 -1.23
CA LEU A 10 -19.06 41.29 0.00
C LEU A 10 -19.40 39.83 -0.31
N ASN A 11 -20.29 39.59 -1.28
CA ASN A 11 -20.64 38.22 -1.70
C ASN A 11 -19.41 37.47 -2.24
N LYS A 12 -18.58 38.12 -3.06
CA LYS A 12 -17.31 37.52 -3.54
C LYS A 12 -16.36 37.18 -2.40
N TYR A 13 -16.26 38.04 -1.40
CA TYR A 13 -15.44 37.77 -0.22
C TYR A 13 -15.96 36.56 0.57
N ILE A 14 -17.28 36.48 0.77
CA ILE A 14 -17.92 35.34 1.46
C ILE A 14 -17.70 34.04 0.67
N GLU A 15 -17.83 34.07 -0.66
CA GLU A 15 -17.55 32.92 -1.52
C GLU A 15 -16.11 32.46 -1.40
N LEU A 16 -15.14 33.39 -1.41
CA LEU A 16 -13.73 33.09 -1.20
C LEU A 16 -13.44 32.53 0.20
N GLU A 17 -14.01 33.11 1.26
CA GLU A 17 -13.86 32.57 2.61
C GLU A 17 -14.37 31.13 2.69
N ASN A 18 -15.54 30.86 2.12
CA ASN A 18 -16.13 29.53 2.10
C ASN A 18 -15.27 28.53 1.32
N SER A 19 -14.70 28.95 0.18
CA SER A 19 -13.82 28.08 -0.62
C SER A 19 -12.55 27.72 0.15
N LEU A 20 -11.91 28.70 0.80
CA LEU A 20 -10.70 28.48 1.59
C LEU A 20 -10.97 27.56 2.79
N ARG A 21 -12.11 27.72 3.47
CA ARG A 21 -12.51 26.83 4.58
C ARG A 21 -12.78 25.40 4.10
N LEU A 22 -13.35 25.24 2.90
CA LEU A 22 -13.58 23.92 2.32
C LEU A 22 -12.26 23.23 1.95
N GLU A 23 -11.30 23.98 1.37
CA GLU A 23 -9.96 23.47 1.06
C GLU A 23 -9.18 23.06 2.32
N GLU A 24 -9.20 23.89 3.36
CA GLU A 24 -8.56 23.56 4.65
C GLU A 24 -9.17 22.27 5.23
N LYS A 25 -10.50 22.16 5.21
CA LYS A 25 -11.20 20.96 5.69
C LYS A 25 -10.80 19.73 4.88
N ARG A 26 -10.79 19.81 3.55
CA ARG A 26 -10.38 18.70 2.68
C ARG A 26 -8.96 18.22 3.00
N ALA A 27 -8.03 19.16 3.18
CA ALA A 27 -6.65 18.82 3.52
C ALA A 27 -6.52 18.13 4.89
N LEU A 28 -7.34 18.52 5.87
CA LEU A 28 -7.41 17.85 7.18
C LEU A 28 -7.98 16.44 7.08
N ASP A 29 -9.09 16.27 6.35
CA ASP A 29 -9.73 14.96 6.15
C ASP A 29 -8.77 13.99 5.45
N GLU A 30 -8.02 14.45 4.44
CA GLU A 30 -7.01 13.64 3.75
C GLU A 30 -5.82 13.27 4.64
N LEU A 31 -5.38 14.17 5.52
CA LEU A 31 -4.32 13.88 6.47
C LEU A 31 -4.76 12.82 7.50
N GLU A 32 -6.03 12.83 7.91
CA GLU A 32 -6.61 11.79 8.75
C GLU A 32 -6.61 10.43 8.02
N ASN A 33 -7.07 10.40 6.76
CA ASN A 33 -7.05 9.19 5.93
C ASN A 33 -5.62 8.63 5.79
N ILE A 34 -4.65 9.50 5.51
CA ILE A 34 -3.22 9.13 5.45
C ILE A 34 -2.78 8.42 6.74
N ASN A 35 -3.15 8.94 7.92
CA ASN A 35 -2.77 8.33 9.19
C ASN A 35 -3.43 6.97 9.41
N ILE A 36 -4.68 6.79 8.98
CA ILE A 36 -5.40 5.51 9.03
C ILE A 36 -4.67 4.48 8.17
N VAL A 37 -4.38 4.81 6.91
CA VAL A 37 -3.67 3.91 5.98
C VAL A 37 -2.29 3.52 6.52
N LEU A 38 -1.54 4.46 7.10
CA LEU A 38 -0.24 4.14 7.72
C LEU A 38 -0.35 3.16 8.89
N LEU A 39 -1.41 3.26 9.70
CA LEU A 39 -1.68 2.31 10.78
C LEU A 39 -2.03 0.93 10.24
N GLU A 40 -2.80 0.87 9.14
CA GLU A 40 -3.14 -0.39 8.46
C GLU A 40 -1.89 -1.08 7.92
N ILE A 41 -1.03 -0.38 7.17
CA ILE A 41 0.25 -0.90 6.66
C ILE A 41 1.08 -1.48 7.81
N LYS A 42 1.19 -0.74 8.91
CA LYS A 42 1.96 -1.16 10.09
C LYS A 42 1.36 -2.41 10.74
N SER A 43 0.04 -2.51 10.78
CA SER A 43 -0.68 -3.68 11.30
C SER A 43 -0.44 -4.91 10.42
N GLU A 44 -0.62 -4.76 9.11
CA GLU A 44 -0.41 -5.84 8.13
C GLU A 44 1.00 -6.41 8.20
N ILE A 45 2.03 -5.57 8.25
CA ILE A 45 3.42 -6.03 8.35
C ILE A 45 3.67 -6.77 9.66
N LYS A 46 3.12 -6.26 10.78
CA LYS A 46 3.28 -6.90 12.09
C LYS A 46 2.61 -8.28 12.12
N ASN A 47 1.44 -8.40 11.53
CA ASN A 47 0.66 -9.64 11.55
C ASN A 47 1.27 -10.72 10.66
N ASN A 48 1.88 -10.35 9.52
CA ASN A 48 2.32 -11.33 8.54
C ASN A 48 3.69 -11.97 8.82
N HIS A 49 4.44 -11.56 9.86
CA HIS A 49 5.67 -12.24 10.33
C HIS A 49 6.73 -12.52 9.23
N LEU A 50 6.72 -11.75 8.14
CA LEU A 50 7.65 -11.93 7.02
C LEU A 50 8.98 -11.23 7.35
N PRO A 51 10.09 -11.98 7.56
CA PRO A 51 11.31 -11.44 8.16
C PRO A 51 11.99 -10.37 7.29
N MET A 52 11.89 -10.46 5.95
CA MET A 52 12.55 -9.51 5.06
C MET A 52 11.75 -8.26 4.73
N ILE A 53 10.42 -8.29 4.87
CA ILE A 53 9.58 -7.08 4.76
C ILE A 53 9.94 -6.09 5.86
N ASN A 54 10.24 -6.59 7.06
CA ASN A 54 10.45 -5.75 8.24
C ASN A 54 11.64 -4.80 8.08
N GLU A 55 12.73 -5.23 7.44
CA GLU A 55 13.94 -4.40 7.34
C GLU A 55 13.86 -3.39 6.19
N SER A 56 13.32 -3.79 5.04
CA SER A 56 13.29 -2.93 3.84
C SER A 56 12.19 -1.85 3.91
N TYR A 57 11.05 -2.14 4.55
CA TYR A 57 9.89 -1.24 4.56
C TYR A 57 9.81 -0.34 5.80
N LYS A 58 10.58 -0.64 6.86
CA LYS A 58 10.60 0.17 8.07
C LYS A 58 11.04 1.61 7.82
N ASP A 59 12.01 1.81 6.93
CA ASP A 59 12.47 3.14 6.57
C ASP A 59 11.40 3.92 5.80
N TYR A 60 10.70 3.27 4.86
CA TYR A 60 9.59 3.89 4.13
C TYR A 60 8.42 4.27 5.04
N ILE A 61 8.10 3.42 6.02
CA ILE A 61 7.06 3.71 7.01
C ILE A 61 7.46 4.89 7.89
N ASN A 62 8.72 4.91 8.36
CA ASN A 62 9.24 6.02 9.15
C ASN A 62 9.24 7.33 8.37
N ASP A 63 9.71 7.35 7.11
CA ASP A 63 9.65 8.52 6.24
C ASP A 63 8.21 9.00 6.03
N SER A 64 7.26 8.06 5.84
CA SER A 64 5.84 8.41 5.68
C SER A 64 5.24 9.05 6.93
N TYR A 65 5.57 8.56 8.13
CA TYR A 65 5.18 9.20 9.39
C TYR A 65 5.83 10.57 9.58
N GLN A 66 7.09 10.74 9.17
CA GLN A 66 7.77 12.04 9.22
C GLN A 66 7.06 13.07 8.33
N LYS A 67 6.70 12.70 7.09
CA LYS A 67 5.93 13.57 6.18
C LYS A 67 4.57 13.95 6.76
N ALA A 68 3.85 13.00 7.37
CA ALA A 68 2.57 13.29 8.02
C ALA A 68 2.73 14.28 9.19
N ASP A 69 3.78 14.13 10.01
CA ASP A 69 4.08 15.06 11.11
C ASP A 69 4.50 16.46 10.62
N GLU A 70 5.24 16.54 9.50
CA GLU A 70 5.57 17.82 8.86
C GLU A 70 4.32 18.57 8.37
N ILE A 71 3.36 17.87 7.76
CA ILE A 71 2.08 18.45 7.34
C ILE A 71 1.29 18.93 8.57
N LEU A 72 1.23 18.12 9.64
CA LEU A 72 0.57 18.52 10.90
C LEU A 72 1.18 19.80 11.49
N LYS A 73 2.52 19.91 11.48
CA LYS A 73 3.22 21.13 11.92
C LYS A 73 2.89 22.32 11.01
N PHE A 74 2.83 22.12 9.70
CA PHE A 74 2.50 23.17 8.74
C PHE A 74 1.09 23.76 9.00
N ILE A 75 0.10 22.91 9.26
CA ILE A 75 -1.29 23.34 9.54
C ILE A 75 -1.38 24.16 10.84
N ARG A 76 -0.53 23.88 11.83
CA ARG A 76 -0.55 24.59 13.13
C ARG A 76 -0.04 26.04 13.05
N HIS A 77 0.68 26.41 11.99
CA HIS A 77 1.16 27.77 11.81
C HIS A 77 0.16 28.62 11.04
N ARG A 78 -0.22 29.78 11.60
CA ARG A 78 -1.08 30.78 10.96
C ARG A 78 -0.24 32.00 10.51
N PRO A 79 -0.52 32.61 9.34
CA PRO A 79 -1.48 32.19 8.32
C PRO A 79 -1.01 30.94 7.53
N ILE A 80 -1.94 30.07 7.11
CA ILE A 80 -1.61 28.91 6.27
C ILE A 80 -1.68 29.30 4.79
N ASP A 81 -0.70 28.87 4.02
CA ASP A 81 -0.78 28.83 2.56
C ASP A 81 -1.50 27.54 2.12
N LEU A 82 -2.78 27.66 1.79
CA LEU A 82 -3.63 26.51 1.44
C LEU A 82 -3.23 25.84 0.12
N ASN A 83 -2.68 26.59 -0.83
CA ASN A 83 -2.17 26.02 -2.08
C ASN A 83 -0.99 25.09 -1.78
N ARG A 84 -0.06 25.57 -0.95
CA ARG A 84 1.08 24.77 -0.52
C ARG A 84 0.66 23.56 0.32
N LEU A 85 -0.33 23.73 1.21
CA LEU A 85 -0.89 22.63 1.99
C LEU A 85 -1.47 21.54 1.08
N SER A 86 -2.32 21.91 0.11
CA SER A 86 -2.94 20.94 -0.79
C SER A 86 -1.89 20.14 -1.57
N VAL A 87 -0.88 20.82 -2.13
CA VAL A 87 0.20 20.15 -2.88
C VAL A 87 0.98 19.17 -1.99
N GLN A 88 1.27 19.54 -0.74
CA GLN A 88 1.98 18.66 0.19
C GLN A 88 1.14 17.44 0.60
N VAL A 89 -0.15 17.65 0.87
CA VAL A 89 -1.08 16.58 1.24
C VAL A 89 -1.29 15.61 0.07
N ASP A 90 -1.52 16.11 -1.15
CA ASP A 90 -1.67 15.28 -2.33
C ASP A 90 -0.39 14.47 -2.62
N ALA A 91 0.79 15.10 -2.50
CA ALA A 91 2.06 14.39 -2.68
C ALA A 91 2.29 13.31 -1.61
N ALA A 92 1.96 13.58 -0.34
CA ALA A 92 2.05 12.59 0.73
C ALA A 92 1.05 11.44 0.52
N ARG A 93 -0.17 11.75 0.10
CA ARG A 93 -1.20 10.75 -0.25
C ARG A 93 -0.66 9.80 -1.32
N ASP A 94 -0.17 10.33 -2.44
CA ASP A 94 0.30 9.50 -3.55
C ASP A 94 1.45 8.56 -3.15
N VAL A 95 2.37 9.02 -2.29
CA VAL A 95 3.48 8.18 -1.78
C VAL A 95 2.96 7.08 -0.87
N ILE A 96 2.04 7.39 0.03
CA ILE A 96 1.54 6.47 1.06
C ILE A 96 0.62 5.41 0.46
N TYR A 97 -0.23 5.77 -0.50
CA TYR A 97 -1.06 4.81 -1.22
C TYR A 97 -0.22 3.86 -2.07
N LYS A 98 0.85 4.35 -2.73
CA LYS A 98 1.81 3.46 -3.41
C LYS A 98 2.52 2.52 -2.43
N LEU A 99 2.86 3.00 -1.23
CA LEU A 99 3.44 2.16 -0.19
C LEU A 99 2.46 1.07 0.25
N TYR A 100 1.19 1.43 0.46
CA TYR A 100 0.12 0.48 0.78
C TYR A 100 0.02 -0.62 -0.28
N ASP A 101 -0.15 -0.25 -1.55
CA ASP A 101 -0.27 -1.21 -2.65
C ASP A 101 0.95 -2.13 -2.73
N ASN A 102 2.16 -1.57 -2.57
CA ASN A 102 3.39 -2.37 -2.61
C ASN A 102 3.48 -3.37 -1.45
N VAL A 103 3.13 -2.96 -0.24
CA VAL A 103 3.13 -3.85 0.95
C VAL A 103 2.06 -4.93 0.80
N HIS A 104 0.85 -4.54 0.43
CA HIS A 104 -0.27 -5.45 0.21
C HIS A 104 0.06 -6.49 -0.86
N ASN A 105 0.52 -6.05 -2.03
CA ASN A 105 0.92 -6.94 -3.13
C ASN A 105 2.03 -7.92 -2.70
N LEU A 106 2.98 -7.47 -1.88
CA LEU A 106 4.05 -8.33 -1.40
C LEU A 106 3.50 -9.40 -0.44
N ILE A 107 2.63 -9.02 0.50
CA ILE A 107 1.97 -9.97 1.42
C ILE A 107 1.19 -11.01 0.62
N VAL A 108 0.34 -10.58 -0.32
CA VAL A 108 -0.43 -11.48 -1.18
C VAL A 108 0.50 -12.39 -1.97
N THR A 109 1.59 -11.87 -2.54
CA THR A 109 2.59 -12.67 -3.25
C THR A 109 3.21 -13.72 -2.33
N ALA A 110 3.56 -13.37 -1.10
CA ALA A 110 4.14 -14.30 -0.13
C ALA A 110 3.16 -15.43 0.22
N GLU A 111 1.90 -15.12 0.46
CA GLU A 111 0.84 -16.13 0.69
C GLU A 111 0.69 -17.08 -0.52
N MET A 112 0.68 -16.53 -1.73
CA MET A 112 0.61 -17.35 -2.96
C MET A 112 1.82 -18.28 -3.11
N VAL A 113 3.01 -17.86 -2.67
CA VAL A 113 4.21 -18.71 -2.68
C VAL A 113 4.03 -19.88 -1.72
N GLU A 114 3.55 -19.62 -0.51
CA GLU A 114 3.31 -20.67 0.48
C GLU A 114 2.28 -21.69 -0.04
N ASP A 115 1.16 -21.24 -0.59
CA ASP A 115 0.15 -22.10 -1.19
C ASP A 115 0.71 -22.95 -2.33
N ALA A 116 1.50 -22.33 -3.22
CA ALA A 116 2.16 -23.04 -4.31
C ALA A 116 3.12 -24.11 -3.78
N ILE A 117 3.97 -23.78 -2.80
CA ILE A 117 4.90 -24.74 -2.19
C ILE A 117 4.14 -25.88 -1.50
N ILE A 118 3.08 -25.58 -0.74
CA ILE A 118 2.24 -26.58 -0.06
C ILE A 118 1.61 -27.53 -1.08
N TYR A 119 1.11 -27.00 -2.20
CA TYR A 119 0.56 -27.81 -3.28
C TYR A 119 1.64 -28.69 -3.94
N GLY A 120 2.77 -28.08 -4.29
CA GLY A 120 3.90 -28.75 -4.94
C GLY A 120 4.55 -29.83 -4.07
N ASN A 121 4.51 -29.70 -2.75
CA ASN A 121 5.05 -30.68 -1.79
C ASN A 121 4.44 -32.07 -1.96
N ARG A 122 3.23 -32.19 -2.51
CA ARG A 122 2.57 -33.48 -2.83
C ARG A 122 3.31 -34.29 -3.89
N TYR A 123 4.13 -33.63 -4.72
CA TYR A 123 4.80 -34.22 -5.87
C TYR A 123 6.31 -34.39 -5.68
N ARG A 124 6.88 -33.91 -4.56
CA ARG A 124 8.33 -33.96 -4.28
C ARG A 124 8.92 -35.36 -4.34
N THR A 125 8.22 -36.35 -3.79
CA THR A 125 8.69 -37.74 -3.75
C THR A 125 8.57 -38.42 -5.11
N SER A 126 7.64 -37.95 -5.95
CA SER A 126 7.35 -38.54 -7.25
C SER A 126 8.26 -37.99 -8.36
N PHE A 127 8.75 -36.76 -8.22
CA PHE A 127 9.53 -36.07 -9.26
C PHE A 127 10.71 -35.29 -8.66
N LEU A 128 11.93 -35.70 -9.01
CA LEU A 128 13.16 -35.05 -8.52
C LEU A 128 13.29 -33.59 -8.97
N GLU A 129 12.85 -33.25 -10.18
CA GLU A 129 12.84 -31.87 -10.69
C GLU A 129 12.00 -30.95 -9.80
N VAL A 130 10.86 -31.46 -9.30
CA VAL A 130 9.95 -30.74 -8.41
C VAL A 130 10.59 -30.46 -7.06
N ASN A 131 11.26 -31.47 -6.50
CA ASN A 131 12.01 -31.28 -5.26
C ASN A 131 13.09 -30.21 -5.42
N THR A 132 13.79 -30.19 -6.55
CA THR A 132 14.88 -29.25 -6.82
C THR A 132 14.37 -27.81 -6.95
N GLU A 133 13.37 -27.57 -7.79
CA GLU A 133 12.84 -26.21 -8.01
C GLU A 133 12.07 -25.68 -6.80
N LEU A 134 11.31 -26.52 -6.07
CA LEU A 134 10.65 -26.07 -4.84
C LEU A 134 11.65 -25.73 -3.73
N THR A 135 12.76 -26.47 -3.62
CA THR A 135 13.82 -26.13 -2.65
C THR A 135 14.45 -24.77 -2.99
N LYS A 136 14.61 -24.47 -4.28
CA LYS A 136 15.08 -23.16 -4.75
C LYS A 136 14.05 -22.06 -4.47
N ALA A 137 12.77 -22.31 -4.68
CA ALA A 137 11.69 -21.38 -4.33
C ALA A 137 11.64 -21.07 -2.82
N GLU A 138 11.82 -22.07 -1.96
CA GLU A 138 11.93 -21.88 -0.50
C GLU A 138 13.11 -21.00 -0.11
N LEU A 139 14.25 -21.16 -0.77
CA LEU A 139 15.43 -20.34 -0.53
C LEU A 139 15.19 -18.88 -0.96
N LEU A 140 14.58 -18.66 -2.13
CA LEU A 140 14.17 -17.34 -2.60
C LEU A 140 13.17 -16.69 -1.65
N TYR A 141 12.20 -17.44 -1.13
CA TYR A 141 11.22 -16.97 -0.15
C TYR A 141 11.89 -16.49 1.14
N ARG A 142 12.84 -17.25 1.67
CA ARG A 142 13.63 -16.86 2.86
C ARG A 142 14.49 -15.62 2.60
N ASN A 143 14.97 -15.46 1.37
CA ASN A 143 15.70 -14.28 0.91
C ASN A 143 14.76 -13.15 0.46
N GLY A 144 13.45 -13.19 0.78
CA GLY A 144 12.51 -12.10 0.48
C GLY A 144 12.27 -11.84 -1.02
N GLU A 145 12.76 -12.71 -1.90
CA GLU A 145 12.55 -12.62 -3.35
C GLU A 145 11.22 -13.28 -3.74
N TYR A 146 10.12 -12.82 -3.12
CA TYR A 146 8.79 -13.46 -3.21
C TYR A 146 8.28 -13.63 -4.63
N THR A 147 8.43 -12.61 -5.49
CA THR A 147 8.00 -12.69 -6.90
C THR A 147 8.74 -13.79 -7.64
N LYS A 148 10.06 -13.92 -7.45
CA LYS A 148 10.85 -14.97 -8.10
C LYS A 148 10.54 -16.35 -7.51
N ALA A 149 10.33 -16.42 -6.21
CA ALA A 149 9.90 -17.64 -5.54
C ALA A 149 8.57 -18.13 -6.11
N LEU A 150 7.63 -17.22 -6.35
CA LEU A 150 6.32 -17.52 -6.91
C LEU A 150 6.45 -18.07 -8.33
N THR A 151 7.15 -17.35 -9.21
CA THR A 151 7.37 -17.80 -10.59
C THR A 151 8.01 -19.19 -10.62
N THR A 152 9.04 -19.42 -9.80
CA THR A 152 9.73 -20.72 -9.73
C THR A 152 8.78 -21.84 -9.28
N ALA A 153 7.94 -21.59 -8.27
CA ALA A 153 6.99 -22.57 -7.76
C ALA A 153 5.84 -22.84 -8.76
N VAL A 154 5.33 -21.81 -9.43
CA VAL A 154 4.25 -21.92 -10.42
C VAL A 154 4.72 -22.65 -11.66
N ASP A 155 5.88 -22.30 -12.21
CA ASP A 155 6.42 -22.91 -13.42
C ASP A 155 6.56 -24.43 -13.28
N ILE A 156 7.02 -24.90 -12.12
CA ILE A 156 7.16 -26.34 -11.87
C ILE A 156 5.81 -27.03 -11.63
N ILE A 157 4.85 -26.37 -11.00
CA ILE A 157 3.50 -26.92 -10.79
C ILE A 157 2.75 -27.05 -12.13
N GLU A 158 2.83 -26.02 -12.98
CA GLU A 158 2.21 -26.02 -14.31
C GLU A 158 2.81 -27.09 -15.22
N LYS A 159 4.13 -27.34 -15.14
CA LYS A 159 4.76 -28.46 -15.85
C LYS A 159 4.22 -29.83 -15.46
N ILE A 160 3.93 -30.06 -14.18
CA ILE A 160 3.39 -31.35 -13.68
C ILE A 160 1.92 -31.49 -14.07
N LYS A 161 1.15 -30.41 -13.85
CA LYS A 161 -0.30 -30.42 -14.06
C LYS A 161 -0.77 -29.04 -14.52
N PRO A 162 -0.90 -28.84 -15.84
CA PRO A 162 -1.35 -27.58 -16.42
C PRO A 162 -2.71 -27.13 -15.87
N GLY A 163 -2.86 -25.84 -15.57
CA GLY A 163 -4.09 -25.22 -15.06
C GLY A 163 -4.35 -25.44 -13.56
N SER A 164 -3.39 -26.00 -12.83
CA SER A 164 -3.53 -26.21 -11.38
C SER A 164 -3.34 -24.93 -10.59
N TYR A 165 -2.55 -23.99 -11.11
CA TYR A 165 -2.30 -22.73 -10.42
C TYR A 165 -3.52 -21.80 -10.43
N GLU A 166 -4.26 -21.75 -11.55
CA GLU A 166 -5.52 -21.00 -11.63
C GLU A 166 -6.56 -21.46 -10.58
N MET A 167 -6.56 -22.75 -10.22
CA MET A 167 -7.43 -23.27 -9.15
C MET A 167 -7.00 -22.83 -7.75
N LEU A 168 -5.71 -22.52 -7.55
CA LEU A 168 -5.19 -22.00 -6.28
C LEU A 168 -5.52 -20.51 -6.14
N ILE A 169 -5.36 -19.73 -7.21
CA ILE A 169 -5.69 -18.30 -7.24
C ILE A 169 -7.19 -18.07 -6.95
N ASN A 170 -8.07 -18.77 -7.65
CA ASN A 170 -9.53 -18.61 -7.49
C ASN A 170 -10.03 -18.94 -6.08
N LYS A 171 -9.27 -19.71 -5.29
CA LYS A 171 -9.60 -20.03 -3.88
C LYS A 171 -9.23 -18.90 -2.92
N ASN A 172 -8.23 -18.08 -3.26
CA ASN A 172 -7.83 -16.94 -2.45
C ASN A 172 -8.76 -15.73 -2.72
N ASP A 173 -9.28 -15.59 -3.95
CA ASP A 173 -10.35 -14.61 -4.26
C ASP A 173 -11.65 -14.88 -3.48
N THR A 174 -11.90 -16.11 -3.04
CA THR A 174 -13.11 -16.46 -2.26
C THR A 174 -12.98 -16.22 -0.75
N LYS A 175 -11.78 -15.84 -0.27
CA LYS A 175 -11.50 -15.56 1.15
C LYS A 175 -11.36 -14.07 1.48
N LEU A 176 -11.38 -13.20 0.46
CA LEU A 176 -11.60 -11.75 0.58
C LEU A 176 -13.10 -11.45 0.75
#